data_AF-A0A090WRG5-F1
#
_entry.id   AF-A0A090WRG5-F1
#
_cell.length_a   1.000
_cell.length_b   1.000
_cell.length_c   1.000
_cell.angle_alpha   90.00
_cell.angle_beta   90.00
_cell.angle_gamma   90.00
#
_symmetry.space_group_name_H-M   'P 1'
#
loop_
_entity.id
_entity.type
_entity.pdbx_description
1 polymer ?
#
loop_
_entity_poly.entity_id
_entity_poly.type
_entity_poly.pdbx_seq_one_letter_code
_entity_poly.pdbx_strand_id
1 'polypeptide(L)'
;MNNQTQNQTDTSLNENTKSSNYDDLKKARKEARKEIGKQPEIKWLTENSRQFLSSGYLTDDTTPEVRIREIADRAEEILKIDGFADKFYGYMAEGITL
;
A
#
# COMPACT_ATOMS: atom_id res chain seq x y z
N MET A 1 -44.54 9.49 -43.92
CA MET A 1 -43.98 8.37 -43.15
C MET A 1 -42.67 7.92 -43.80
N ASN A 2 -41.60 7.96 -42.99
CA ASN A 2 -40.35 7.18 -43.05
C ASN A 2 -39.17 7.68 -43.92
N ASN A 3 -38.38 8.53 -43.26
CA ASN A 3 -36.91 8.56 -43.11
C ASN A 3 -36.07 7.49 -43.81
N GLN A 4 -35.00 7.93 -44.48
CA GLN A 4 -33.64 7.41 -44.24
C GLN A 4 -32.61 8.55 -44.37
N THR A 5 -31.93 8.82 -43.27
CA THR A 5 -30.71 9.64 -43.18
C THR A 5 -29.55 8.86 -43.78
N GLN A 6 -28.85 9.45 -44.74
CA GLN A 6 -27.48 9.10 -45.10
C GLN A 6 -26.69 10.40 -45.04
N ASN A 7 -25.77 10.52 -44.08
CA ASN A 7 -24.69 11.47 -44.18
C ASN A 7 -23.39 10.76 -43.88
N GLN A 8 -22.56 10.80 -44.90
CA GLN A 8 -21.24 10.21 -45.00
C GLN A 8 -20.27 11.01 -44.12
N THR A 9 -19.46 10.25 -43.39
CA THR A 9 -18.05 10.45 -43.06
C THR A 9 -17.43 11.84 -43.23
N ASP A 10 -16.86 12.36 -42.14
CA ASP A 10 -15.49 12.86 -42.17
C ASP A 10 -14.75 12.41 -40.91
N THR A 11 -13.85 11.46 -41.13
CA THR A 11 -12.80 11.02 -40.22
C THR A 11 -11.75 12.12 -40.13
N SER A 12 -11.56 12.74 -38.95
CA SER A 12 -10.22 13.05 -38.42
C SER A 12 -10.34 13.70 -37.04
N LEU A 13 -10.09 12.95 -35.96
CA LEU A 13 -9.76 13.53 -34.65
C LEU A 13 -8.67 12.68 -33.96
N ASN A 14 -7.43 13.00 -34.33
CA ASN A 14 -6.25 13.20 -33.47
C ASN A 14 -6.06 12.25 -32.27
N GLU A 15 -5.14 11.29 -32.41
CA GLU A 15 -4.72 10.34 -31.37
C GLU A 15 -3.71 10.88 -30.33
N ASN A 16 -3.43 12.18 -30.23
CA ASN A 16 -2.25 12.66 -29.47
C ASN A 16 -2.53 13.32 -28.10
N THR A 17 -3.66 13.05 -27.43
CA THR A 17 -3.99 13.70 -26.13
C THR A 17 -4.27 12.74 -24.96
N LYS A 18 -4.22 11.42 -25.15
CA LYS A 18 -4.45 10.44 -24.07
C LYS A 18 -3.19 9.97 -23.33
N SER A 19 -1.99 10.16 -23.88
CA SER A 19 -0.75 9.68 -23.24
C SER A 19 -0.38 10.49 -22.00
N SER A 20 -0.52 11.82 -22.05
CA SER A 20 -0.13 12.72 -20.94
C SER A 20 -0.84 12.37 -19.63
N ASN A 21 -2.17 12.31 -19.64
CA ASN A 21 -2.96 12.13 -18.42
C ASN A 21 -2.70 10.77 -17.75
N TYR A 22 -2.55 9.70 -18.54
CA TYR A 22 -2.30 8.37 -18.01
C TYR A 22 -0.91 8.22 -17.40
N ASP A 23 0.10 8.83 -18.02
CA ASP A 23 1.46 8.84 -17.50
C ASP A 23 1.56 9.71 -16.22
N ASP A 24 0.80 10.81 -16.17
CA ASP A 24 0.64 11.64 -14.97
C ASP A 24 -0.01 10.86 -13.83
N LEU A 25 -1.08 10.10 -14.10
CA LEU A 25 -1.72 9.24 -13.11
C LEU A 25 -0.80 8.12 -12.60
N LYS A 26 0.02 7.53 -13.48
CA LYS A 26 1.04 6.55 -13.09
C LYS A 26 2.12 7.15 -12.24
N LYS A 27 2.59 8.35 -12.59
CA LYS A 27 3.60 9.10 -11.84
C LYS A 27 3.07 9.49 -10.46
N ALA A 28 1.87 10.05 -10.38
CA ALA A 28 1.20 10.36 -9.12
C ALA A 28 1.01 9.10 -8.25
N ARG A 29 0.59 7.97 -8.85
CA ARG A 29 0.50 6.69 -8.14
C ARG A 29 1.87 6.21 -7.65
N LYS A 30 2.92 6.37 -8.45
CA LYS A 30 4.30 5.96 -8.11
C LYS A 30 4.90 6.85 -7.02
N GLU A 31 4.64 8.16 -7.06
CA GLU A 31 5.06 9.14 -6.07
C GLU A 31 4.32 8.93 -4.74
N ALA A 32 3.00 8.75 -4.78
CA ALA A 32 2.23 8.35 -3.60
C ALA A 32 2.72 7.01 -3.02
N ARG A 33 3.09 6.04 -3.89
CA ARG A 33 3.70 4.77 -3.47
C ARG A 33 5.11 4.89 -2.92
N LYS A 34 5.86 5.93 -3.30
CA LYS A 34 7.21 6.18 -2.79
C LYS A 34 7.17 6.55 -1.30
N GLU A 35 6.09 7.18 -0.86
CA GLU A 35 5.80 7.44 0.55
C GLU A 35 5.22 6.19 1.26
N ILE A 36 4.51 5.30 0.55
CA ILE A 36 3.93 4.06 1.10
C ILE A 36 4.99 3.00 1.45
N GLY A 37 6.20 3.08 0.88
CA GLY A 37 7.28 2.13 1.17
C GLY A 37 7.94 2.30 2.56
N LYS A 38 7.59 3.34 3.32
CA LYS A 38 8.14 3.59 4.65
C LYS A 38 7.14 3.10 5.69
N GLN A 39 7.48 1.98 6.34
CA GLN A 39 6.70 1.49 7.46
C GLN A 39 6.61 2.57 8.56
N PRO A 40 5.43 2.83 9.14
CA PRO A 40 5.26 3.86 10.15
C PRO A 40 6.11 3.57 11.39
N GLU A 41 6.62 4.62 12.02
CA GLU A 41 7.38 4.47 13.26
C GLU A 41 6.46 4.06 14.42
N ILE A 42 6.83 3.00 15.13
CA ILE A 42 6.04 2.47 16.25
C ILE A 42 6.34 3.29 17.51
N LYS A 43 5.52 4.30 17.79
CA LYS A 43 5.81 5.31 18.83
C LYS A 43 5.89 4.75 20.26
N TRP A 44 5.14 3.70 20.55
CA TRP A 44 5.16 3.05 21.87
C TRP A 44 6.36 2.12 22.05
N LEU A 45 7.06 1.78 20.96
CA LEU A 45 8.23 0.91 20.96
C LEU A 45 9.49 1.71 21.31
N THR A 46 9.49 2.29 22.51
CA THR A 46 10.64 2.98 23.10
C THR A 46 11.76 2.00 23.45
N GLU A 47 12.95 2.51 23.80
CA GLU A 47 14.08 1.69 24.22
C GLU A 47 13.73 0.70 25.35
N ASN A 48 12.99 1.17 26.36
CA ASN A 48 12.52 0.31 27.46
C ASN A 48 11.57 -0.79 26.95
N SER A 49 10.67 -0.46 26.03
CA SER A 49 9.76 -1.43 25.40
C SER A 49 10.53 -2.48 24.60
N ARG A 50 11.58 -2.07 23.88
CA ARG A 50 12.45 -3.01 23.13
C ARG A 50 13.20 -3.96 24.06
N GLN A 51 13.79 -3.43 25.13
CA GLN A 51 14.49 -4.22 26.14
C GLN A 51 13.55 -5.20 26.86
N PHE A 52 12.32 -4.78 27.13
CA PHE A 52 11.32 -5.67 27.69
C PHE A 52 10.97 -6.81 26.72
N LEU A 53 10.74 -6.51 25.44
CA LEU A 53 10.40 -7.53 24.45
C LEU A 53 11.57 -8.48 24.15
N SER A 54 12.80 -7.97 24.12
CA SER A 54 13.99 -8.80 23.88
C SER A 54 14.29 -9.78 25.03
N SER A 55 13.77 -9.53 26.24
CA SER A 55 14.02 -10.38 27.41
C SER A 55 13.32 -11.76 27.39
N GLY A 56 12.44 -12.03 26.42
CA GLY A 56 11.79 -13.34 26.33
C GLY A 56 10.68 -13.49 25.28
N TYR A 57 10.35 -12.46 24.51
CA TYR A 57 9.31 -12.53 23.46
C TYR A 57 9.88 -12.68 22.05
N LEU A 58 11.19 -12.48 21.88
CA LEU A 58 11.90 -12.64 20.62
C LEU A 58 12.66 -13.97 20.65
N THR A 59 12.51 -14.75 19.58
CA THR A 59 13.35 -15.91 19.29
C THR A 59 14.46 -15.45 18.36
N ASP A 60 15.71 -15.77 18.70
CA ASP A 60 16.93 -15.37 17.99
C ASP A 60 17.19 -13.84 17.99
N ASP A 61 18.31 -13.41 17.39
CA ASP A 61 18.81 -12.01 17.32
C ASP A 61 17.93 -11.07 16.45
N THR A 62 16.61 -11.22 16.53
CA THR A 62 15.63 -10.42 15.80
C THR A 62 15.22 -9.19 16.61
N THR A 63 14.91 -8.09 15.93
CA THR A 63 14.39 -6.87 16.58
C THR A 63 12.86 -6.93 16.71
N PRO A 64 12.27 -6.23 17.69
CA PRO A 64 10.81 -6.19 17.84
C PRO A 64 10.07 -5.74 16.58
N GLU A 65 10.60 -4.77 15.82
CA GLU A 65 9.99 -4.31 14.56
C GLU A 65 9.95 -5.40 13.50
N VAL A 66 11.06 -6.13 13.34
CA VAL A 66 11.15 -7.25 12.41
C VAL A 66 10.13 -8.30 12.80
N ARG A 67 10.03 -8.62 14.10
CA ARG A 67 9.05 -9.58 14.59
C ARG A 67 7.61 -9.15 14.33
N ILE A 68 7.27 -7.88 14.55
CA ILE A 68 5.93 -7.34 14.27
C ILE A 68 5.62 -7.43 12.76
N ARG A 69 6.60 -7.16 11.89
CA ARG A 69 6.42 -7.29 10.45
C ARG A 69 6.20 -8.74 10.02
N GLU A 70 6.98 -9.67 10.53
CA GLU A 70 6.81 -11.11 10.25
C GLU A 70 5.42 -11.61 10.65
N ILE A 71 4.91 -11.17 11.80
CA ILE A 71 3.55 -11.52 12.25
C ILE A 71 2.51 -10.96 11.27
N ALA A 72 2.69 -9.72 10.81
CA ALA A 72 1.82 -9.07 9.85
C ALA A 72 1.79 -9.82 8.50
N ASP A 73 2.97 -10.16 7.97
CA ASP A 73 3.13 -10.89 6.72
C ASP A 73 2.54 -12.30 6.83
N ARG A 74 2.80 -13.00 7.93
CA ARG A 74 2.24 -14.32 8.16
C ARG A 74 0.71 -14.30 8.27
N ALA A 75 0.14 -13.27 8.90
CA ALA A 75 -1.29 -13.11 8.97
C ALA A 75 -1.89 -12.84 7.58
N GLU A 76 -1.24 -12.02 6.75
CA GLU A 76 -1.65 -11.80 5.36
C GLU A 76 -1.62 -13.09 4.55
N GLU A 77 -0.57 -13.91 4.67
CA GLU A 77 -0.48 -15.21 4.00
C GLU A 77 -1.62 -16.17 4.40
N ILE A 78 -1.97 -16.20 5.68
CA ILE A 78 -3.03 -17.07 6.21
C ILE A 78 -4.41 -16.59 5.75
N LEU A 79 -4.64 -15.27 5.81
CA LEU A 79 -5.93 -14.66 5.49
C LEU A 79 -6.14 -14.48 3.98
N LYS A 80 -5.05 -14.44 3.19
CA LYS A 80 -5.05 -14.16 1.75
C LYS A 80 -5.73 -12.83 1.40
N ILE A 81 -5.51 -11.82 2.24
CA ILE A 81 -6.03 -10.47 2.05
C ILE A 81 -4.86 -9.56 1.70
N ASP A 82 -4.75 -9.21 0.42
CA ASP A 82 -3.67 -8.36 -0.08
C ASP A 82 -3.61 -7.02 0.68
N GLY A 83 -2.43 -6.69 1.22
CA GLY A 83 -2.18 -5.47 1.97
C GLY A 83 -2.73 -5.49 3.41
N PHE A 84 -3.07 -6.66 3.94
CA PHE A 84 -3.40 -6.82 5.35
C PHE A 84 -2.20 -6.53 6.26
N ALA A 85 -1.01 -6.98 5.88
CA ALA A 85 0.21 -6.80 6.66
C ALA A 85 0.54 -5.32 6.85
N ASP A 86 0.39 -4.50 5.81
CA ASP A 86 0.63 -3.06 5.89
C ASP A 86 -0.37 -2.36 6.81
N LYS A 87 -1.65 -2.76 6.78
CA LYS A 87 -2.68 -2.22 7.68
C LYS A 87 -2.44 -2.64 9.12
N PHE A 88 -2.13 -3.92 9.34
CA PHE A 88 -1.80 -4.47 10.65
C PHE A 88 -0.61 -3.72 11.25
N TYR A 89 0.47 -3.56 10.48
CA TYR A 89 1.65 -2.83 10.91
C TYR A 89 1.33 -1.36 11.22
N GLY A 90 0.46 -0.71 10.42
CA GLY A 90 -0.05 0.62 10.69
C GLY A 90 -0.77 0.73 12.04
N TYR A 91 -1.71 -0.17 12.33
CA TYR A 91 -2.41 -0.19 13.62
C TYR A 91 -1.47 -0.45 14.79
N MET A 92 -0.52 -1.37 14.60
CA MET A 92 0.53 -1.62 15.59
C MET A 92 1.37 -0.37 15.81
N ALA A 93 1.71 0.41 14.78
CA ALA A 93 2.49 1.63 14.94
C ALA A 93 1.72 2.73 15.73
N GLU A 94 0.41 2.79 15.57
CA GLU A 94 -0.48 3.72 16.31
C GLU A 94 -0.72 3.29 17.77
N GLY A 95 -0.37 2.05 18.14
CA GLY A 95 -0.61 1.51 19.48
C GLY A 95 -2.07 1.11 19.73
N ILE A 96 -2.86 0.98 18.66
CA ILE A 96 -4.25 0.54 18.72
C ILE A 96 -4.28 -0.95 18.38
N THR A 97 -4.53 -1.77 19.39
CA THR A 97 -4.94 -3.18 19.18
C THR A 97 -6.41 -3.20 18.77
N LEU A 98 -6.69 -3.82 17.63
CA LEU A 98 -8.04 -4.20 17.19
C LEU A 98 -8.72 -5.15 18.20
#